data_AF-A0A2G6TED4-F1
#
_entry.id   AF-A0A2G6TED4-F1
#
_cell.length_a   1.000
_cell.length_b   1.000
_cell.length_c   1.000
_cell.angle_alpha   90.00
_cell.angle_beta   90.00
_cell.angle_gamma   90.00
#
_symmetry.space_group_name_H-M   'P 1'
#
loop_
_entity.id
_entity.type
_entity.pdbx_description
1 polymer ?
#
loop_
_entity_poly.entity_id
_entity_poly.type
_entity_poly.pdbx_seq_one_letter_code
_entity_poly.pdbx_strand_id
1 'polypeptide(L)'
;MKKGILIALIALWSCKSEDSSLLVEFKNKAYHDIKVDNVKLFGFGLPLPPRDSLELLENNKRINIRKKYGLVIKNLGCTVDDKELDSAVSEYYKITNIYLEERNGKGWKEKMEKELNSIILN
;
A
#
# COMPACT_ATOMS: atom_id res chain seq x y z
N MET A 1 57.49 -1.84 7.22
CA MET A 1 56.45 -0.83 7.52
C MET A 1 55.76 -0.45 6.21
N LYS A 2 54.47 -0.78 6.05
CA LYS A 2 53.50 -0.24 5.08
C LYS A 2 52.22 -1.09 5.14
N LYS A 3 51.55 -1.08 6.30
CA LYS A 3 50.17 -1.55 6.47
C LYS A 3 49.36 -0.34 6.90
N GLY A 4 48.87 0.44 5.94
CA GLY A 4 48.26 1.71 6.30
C GLY A 4 47.67 2.48 5.15
N ILE A 5 47.09 1.82 4.15
CA ILE A 5 46.22 2.50 3.17
C ILE A 5 45.17 1.49 2.70
N LEU A 6 44.20 1.14 3.55
CA LEU A 6 42.96 0.48 3.09
C LEU A 6 41.77 0.68 4.04
N ILE A 7 41.64 1.83 4.70
CA ILE A 7 40.47 2.15 5.55
C ILE A 7 39.94 3.56 5.26
N ALA A 8 40.02 4.01 4.00
CA ALA A 8 39.53 5.33 3.59
C ALA A 8 38.36 5.30 2.60
N LEU A 9 37.78 4.13 2.30
CA LEU A 9 36.67 3.99 1.34
C LEU A 9 35.34 3.47 1.93
N ILE A 10 35.32 3.04 3.19
CA ILE A 10 34.09 2.51 3.82
C ILE A 10 33.23 3.63 4.44
N ALA A 11 33.78 4.85 4.60
CA ALA A 11 33.07 5.96 5.26
C ALA A 11 32.11 6.75 4.36
N LEU A 12 31.96 6.40 3.07
CA LEU A 12 31.12 7.17 2.12
C LEU A 12 29.77 6.53 1.79
N TRP A 13 29.35 5.47 2.51
CA TRP A 13 28.14 4.70 2.17
C TRP A 13 27.02 4.70 3.21
N SER A 14 27.04 5.58 4.20
CA SER A 14 25.92 5.68 5.15
C SER A 14 25.57 7.12 5.49
N CYS A 15 25.25 7.90 4.45
CA CYS A 15 24.25 8.96 4.56
C CYS A 15 22.92 8.42 4.00
N LYS A 16 22.34 7.39 4.63
CA LYS A 16 20.88 7.26 4.58
C LYS A 16 20.37 8.14 5.71
N SER A 17 19.55 9.15 5.37
CA SER A 17 18.75 9.84 6.37
C SER A 17 17.98 8.80 7.17
N GLU A 18 17.94 8.94 8.49
CA GLU A 18 17.16 8.08 9.37
C GLU A 18 15.69 8.09 8.90
N ASP A 19 15.10 6.91 8.71
CA ASP A 19 13.69 6.78 8.31
C ASP A 19 12.84 7.46 9.39
N SER A 20 11.81 8.21 8.99
CA SER A 20 10.89 8.79 9.97
C SER A 20 10.12 7.69 10.71
N SER A 21 9.65 7.99 11.92
CA SER A 21 8.89 7.02 12.73
C SER A 21 7.67 6.45 11.98
N LEU A 22 7.00 7.30 11.19
CA LEU A 22 5.86 6.93 10.36
C LEU A 22 6.27 5.99 9.21
N LEU A 23 7.38 6.27 8.53
CA LEU A 23 7.89 5.41 7.47
C LEU A 23 8.23 4.01 8.00
N VAL A 24 8.87 3.93 9.18
CA VAL A 24 9.16 2.65 9.84
C VAL A 24 7.86 1.90 10.19
N GLU A 25 6.85 2.61 10.71
CA GLU A 25 5.54 2.02 11.01
C GLU A 25 4.91 1.39 9.77
N PHE A 26 4.86 2.12 8.65
CA PHE A 26 4.24 1.63 7.41
C PHE A 26 5.01 0.47 6.79
N LYS A 27 6.34 0.46 6.87
CA LYS A 27 7.16 -0.70 6.43
C LYS A 27 6.84 -1.94 7.26
N ASN A 28 6.81 -1.82 8.59
CA ASN A 28 6.45 -2.92 9.48
C ASN A 28 5.01 -3.41 9.23
N LYS A 29 4.09 -2.47 8.99
CA LYS A 29 2.71 -2.78 8.62
C LYS A 29 2.62 -3.57 7.32
N ALA A 30 3.38 -3.19 6.29
CA ALA A 30 3.43 -3.91 5.02
C ALA A 30 3.85 -5.36 5.22
N TYR A 31 4.93 -5.61 5.96
CA TYR A 31 5.40 -6.96 6.25
C TYR A 31 4.39 -7.78 7.05
N HIS A 32 3.75 -7.16 8.05
CA HIS A 32 2.69 -7.80 8.81
C HIS A 32 1.50 -8.18 7.91
N ASP A 33 1.00 -7.24 7.11
CA ASP A 33 -0.18 -7.44 6.28
C ASP A 33 0.04 -8.47 5.17
N ILE A 34 1.26 -8.55 4.62
CA ILE A 34 1.66 -9.65 3.72
C ILE A 34 1.55 -10.99 4.44
N LYS A 35 2.08 -11.10 5.67
CA LYS A 35 2.06 -12.34 6.45
C LYS A 35 0.65 -12.85 6.74
N VAL A 36 -0.32 -11.95 6.86
CA VAL A 36 -1.71 -12.29 7.19
C VAL A 36 -2.68 -12.17 6.01
N ASP A 37 -2.18 -12.07 4.76
CA ASP A 37 -2.97 -11.84 3.53
C ASP A 37 -4.03 -10.75 3.67
N ASN A 38 -3.63 -9.59 4.20
CA ASN A 38 -4.54 -8.51 4.58
C ASN A 38 -4.01 -7.14 4.15
N VAL A 39 -3.55 -7.02 2.91
CA VAL A 39 -2.95 -5.80 2.35
C VAL A 39 -3.96 -4.65 2.34
N LYS A 40 -3.54 -3.47 2.77
CA LYS A 40 -4.38 -2.28 2.80
C LYS A 40 -4.34 -1.55 1.47
N LEU A 41 -5.54 -1.19 1.00
CA LEU A 41 -5.72 -0.12 0.03
C LEU A 41 -6.13 1.14 0.81
N PHE A 42 -5.23 2.11 0.88
CA PHE A 42 -5.49 3.35 1.60
C PHE A 42 -6.35 4.30 0.77
N GLY A 43 -7.42 4.80 1.39
CA GLY A 43 -8.27 5.85 0.87
C GLY A 43 -8.19 7.10 1.75
N PHE A 44 -8.52 8.25 1.18
CA PHE A 44 -8.52 9.55 1.86
C PHE A 44 -9.90 10.18 1.78
N GLY A 45 -10.14 11.17 2.64
CA GLY A 45 -11.39 11.92 2.72
C GLY A 45 -12.39 11.33 3.72
N LEU A 46 -13.55 11.97 3.81
CA LEU A 46 -14.62 11.60 4.74
C LEU A 46 -15.41 10.39 4.19
N PRO A 47 -15.49 9.25 4.91
CA PRO A 47 -16.35 8.16 4.49
C PRO A 47 -17.82 8.58 4.65
N LEU A 48 -18.56 8.56 3.56
CA LEU A 48 -20.01 8.79 3.57
C LEU A 48 -20.74 7.44 3.64
N PRO A 49 -21.84 7.35 4.41
CA PRO A 49 -22.70 6.18 4.34
C PRO A 49 -23.37 6.09 2.96
N PRO A 50 -23.73 4.88 2.49
CA PRO A 50 -24.45 4.71 1.24
C PRO A 50 -25.81 5.41 1.30
N ARG A 51 -26.24 6.02 0.19
CA ARG A 51 -27.51 6.78 0.14
C ARG A 51 -28.74 5.88 0.11
N ASP A 52 -28.61 4.70 -0.48
CA ASP A 52 -29.71 3.74 -0.64
C ASP A 52 -29.22 2.29 -0.65
N SER A 53 -30.17 1.36 -0.77
CA SER A 53 -29.87 -0.08 -0.79
C SER A 53 -29.10 -0.54 -2.03
N LEU A 54 -29.24 0.16 -3.16
CA LEU A 54 -28.52 -0.16 -4.39
C LEU A 54 -27.05 0.21 -4.24
N GLU A 55 -26.76 1.42 -3.75
CA GLU A 55 -25.40 1.88 -3.46
C GLU A 55 -24.72 0.99 -2.40
N LEU A 56 -25.45 0.58 -1.36
CA LEU A 56 -24.94 -0.39 -0.38
C LEU A 56 -24.57 -1.73 -1.06
N LEU A 57 -25.43 -2.26 -1.93
CA LEU A 57 -25.17 -3.50 -2.66
C LEU A 57 -23.95 -3.38 -3.57
N GLU A 58 -23.83 -2.29 -4.32
CA GLU A 58 -22.66 -2.00 -5.17
C GLU A 58 -21.38 -1.89 -4.37
N ASN A 59 -21.41 -1.16 -3.25
CA ASN A 59 -20.26 -1.04 -2.34
C ASN A 59 -19.82 -2.40 -1.80
N ASN A 60 -20.77 -3.25 -1.40
CA ASN A 60 -20.49 -4.61 -0.95
C ASN A 60 -19.85 -5.46 -2.05
N LYS A 61 -20.36 -5.39 -3.28
CA LYS A 61 -19.75 -6.09 -4.44
C LYS A 61 -18.31 -5.61 -4.68
N ARG A 62 -18.07 -4.30 -4.65
CA ARG A 62 -16.72 -3.72 -4.81
C ARG A 62 -15.76 -4.17 -3.70
N ILE A 63 -16.23 -4.22 -2.45
CA ILE A 63 -15.44 -4.73 -1.32
C ILE A 63 -15.08 -6.20 -1.54
N ASN A 64 -16.03 -7.02 -1.96
CA ASN A 64 -15.79 -8.45 -2.21
C ASN A 64 -14.80 -8.69 -3.34
N ILE A 65 -14.87 -7.90 -4.43
CA ILE A 65 -13.88 -7.95 -5.51
C ILE A 65 -12.49 -7.61 -4.95
N ARG A 66 -12.33 -6.52 -4.20
CA ARG A 66 -11.02 -6.20 -3.61
C ARG A 66 -10.48 -7.29 -2.69
N LYS A 67 -11.35 -7.88 -1.85
CA LYS A 67 -10.99 -9.00 -0.97
C LYS A 67 -10.50 -10.23 -1.76
N LYS A 68 -11.11 -10.55 -2.90
CA LYS A 68 -10.64 -11.62 -3.81
C LYS A 68 -9.17 -11.42 -4.21
N TYR A 69 -8.74 -10.17 -4.41
CA TYR A 69 -7.36 -9.80 -4.74
C TYR A 69 -6.44 -9.56 -3.52
N GLY A 70 -6.90 -9.84 -2.30
CA GLY A 70 -6.11 -9.72 -1.07
C GLY A 70 -6.09 -8.32 -0.46
N LEU A 71 -7.03 -7.46 -0.89
CA LEU A 71 -7.08 -6.06 -0.50
C LEU A 71 -8.22 -5.77 0.48
N VAL A 72 -7.91 -4.96 1.49
CA VAL A 72 -8.86 -4.39 2.46
C VAL A 72 -8.74 -2.87 2.47
N ILE A 73 -9.87 -2.18 2.36
CA ILE A 73 -9.90 -0.72 2.35
C ILE A 73 -9.60 -0.20 3.77
N LYS A 74 -8.67 0.75 3.88
CA LYS A 74 -8.41 1.50 5.10
C LYS A 74 -8.46 2.99 4.80
N ASN A 75 -9.45 3.69 5.34
CA ASN A 75 -9.51 5.15 5.25
C ASN A 75 -8.50 5.75 6.26
N LEU A 76 -7.65 6.67 5.80
CA LEU A 76 -6.66 7.39 6.61
C LEU A 76 -7.16 8.76 7.10
N GLY A 77 -8.38 9.13 6.75
CA GLY A 77 -9.01 10.41 7.07
C GLY A 77 -8.73 11.47 6.01
N CYS A 78 -8.95 12.73 6.42
CA CYS A 78 -8.66 13.89 5.60
C CYS A 78 -7.29 14.45 6.03
N THR A 79 -6.32 14.40 5.12
CA THR A 79 -4.97 14.94 5.30
C THR A 79 -4.70 15.90 4.15
N VAL A 80 -4.12 17.07 4.44
CA VAL A 80 -3.79 18.09 3.42
C VAL A 80 -2.27 18.24 3.38
N ASP A 81 -1.69 17.97 2.22
CA ASP A 81 -0.25 18.12 1.92
C ASP A 81 0.71 17.43 2.93
N ASP A 82 0.31 16.27 3.46
CA ASP A 82 1.14 15.48 4.36
C ASP A 82 2.16 14.62 3.58
N LYS A 83 3.28 15.24 3.23
CA LYS A 83 4.38 14.61 2.48
C LYS A 83 4.98 13.40 3.21
N GLU A 84 4.97 13.41 4.54
CA GLU A 84 5.53 12.30 5.31
C GLU A 84 4.62 11.08 5.20
N LEU A 85 3.31 11.28 5.34
CA LEU A 85 2.31 10.24 5.14
C LEU A 85 2.32 9.71 3.70
N ASP A 86 2.38 10.59 2.71
CA ASP A 86 2.46 10.19 1.29
C ASP A 86 3.68 9.30 1.02
N SER A 87 4.83 9.67 1.60
CA SER A 87 6.06 8.87 1.51
C SER A 87 5.91 7.50 2.16
N ALA A 88 5.33 7.45 3.37
CA ALA A 88 5.10 6.21 4.11
C ALA A 88 4.11 5.27 3.38
N VAL A 89 3.02 5.81 2.85
CA VAL A 89 2.03 5.07 2.04
C VAL A 89 2.65 4.55 0.75
N SER A 90 3.46 5.38 0.06
CA SER A 90 4.17 4.97 -1.15
C SER A 90 5.10 3.79 -0.88
N GLU A 91 5.87 3.83 0.21
CA GLU A 91 6.77 2.74 0.58
C GLU A 91 6.01 1.46 0.94
N TYR A 92 4.88 1.57 1.66
CA TYR A 92 3.99 0.44 1.90
C TYR A 92 3.54 -0.23 0.59
N TYR A 93 3.14 0.56 -0.42
CA TYR A 93 2.73 0.02 -1.71
C TYR A 93 3.87 -0.62 -2.49
N LYS A 94 5.09 -0.07 -2.43
CA LYS A 94 6.26 -0.71 -3.07
C LYS A 94 6.50 -2.11 -2.52
N ILE A 95 6.43 -2.28 -1.21
CA ILE A 95 6.64 -3.56 -0.53
C ILE A 95 5.50 -4.54 -0.88
N THR A 96 4.25 -4.09 -0.77
CA THR A 96 3.07 -4.96 -0.94
C THR A 96 2.77 -5.31 -2.40
N ASN A 97 3.13 -4.47 -3.37
CA ASN A 97 2.88 -4.73 -4.79
C ASN A 97 3.63 -5.97 -5.30
N ILE A 98 4.84 -6.23 -4.80
CA ILE A 98 5.61 -7.43 -5.14
C ILE A 98 4.81 -8.67 -4.73
N TYR A 99 4.36 -8.71 -3.48
CA TYR A 99 3.51 -9.79 -2.95
C TYR A 99 2.20 -9.93 -3.73
N LEU A 100 1.52 -8.83 -4.04
CA LEU A 100 0.24 -8.87 -4.77
C LEU A 100 0.39 -9.39 -6.20
N GLU A 101 1.52 -9.10 -6.87
CA GLU A 101 1.82 -9.66 -8.19
C GLU A 101 2.12 -11.16 -8.11
N GLU A 102 2.86 -11.62 -7.11
CA GLU A 102 3.08 -13.05 -6.86
C GLU A 102 1.77 -13.79 -6.54
N ARG A 103 0.92 -13.19 -5.71
CA ARG A 103 -0.37 -13.75 -5.28
C ARG A 103 -1.38 -13.87 -6.42
N ASN A 104 -1.50 -12.82 -7.25
CA ASN A 104 -2.60 -12.69 -8.22
C ASN A 104 -2.14 -12.82 -9.68
N GLY A 105 -0.84 -12.92 -9.92
CA GLY A 105 -0.20 -12.95 -11.23
C GLY A 105 -0.03 -11.56 -11.86
N LYS A 106 0.80 -11.50 -12.91
CA LYS A 106 1.04 -10.27 -13.67
C LYS A 106 -0.26 -9.70 -14.25
N GLY A 107 -0.40 -8.37 -14.17
CA GLY A 107 -1.58 -7.65 -14.64
C GLY A 107 -2.83 -7.83 -13.79
N TRP A 108 -2.67 -8.20 -12.51
CA TRP A 108 -3.81 -8.42 -11.61
C TRP A 108 -4.62 -7.14 -11.37
N LYS A 109 -3.96 -5.98 -11.34
CA LYS A 109 -4.61 -4.69 -11.07
C LYS A 109 -5.60 -4.36 -12.18
N GLU A 110 -5.22 -4.55 -13.44
CA GLU A 110 -6.09 -4.34 -14.60
C GLU A 110 -7.26 -5.32 -14.61
N LYS A 111 -7.05 -6.57 -14.19
CA LYS A 111 -8.13 -7.57 -14.05
C LYS A 111 -9.11 -7.16 -12.95
N MET A 112 -8.61 -6.74 -11.79
CA MET A 112 -9.43 -6.25 -10.69
C MET A 112 -10.25 -5.01 -11.12
N GLU A 113 -9.64 -4.04 -11.78
CA GLU A 113 -10.34 -2.83 -12.26
C GLU A 113 -11.43 -3.17 -13.28
N LYS A 114 -11.20 -4.15 -14.17
CA LYS A 114 -12.26 -4.65 -15.08
C LYS A 114 -13.44 -5.25 -14.32
N GLU A 115 -13.17 -6.04 -13.27
CA GLU A 115 -14.23 -6.59 -12.41
C GLU A 115 -14.98 -5.47 -11.64
N LEU A 116 -14.28 -4.44 -11.18
CA LEU A 116 -14.91 -3.31 -10.49
C LEU A 116 -15.81 -2.49 -11.44
N ASN A 117 -15.37 -2.27 -12.67
CA ASN A 117 -16.10 -1.48 -13.66
C ASN A 117 -17.34 -2.19 -14.19
N SER A 118 -17.38 -3.53 -14.18
CA SER A 118 -18.57 -4.28 -14.58
C SER A 118 -19.73 -4.15 -13.60
N ILE A 119 -19.51 -3.62 -12.39
CA ILE A 119 -20.58 -3.31 -11.44
C ILE A 119 -21.40 -2.10 -11.91
N ILE A 120 -20.76 -1.11 -12.54
CA ILE A 120 -21.41 0.14 -12.97
C ILE A 120 -22.19 -0.05 -14.28
N LEU A 121 -21.76 -0.99 -15.12
CA LEU A 121 -22.28 -1.21 -16.47
C LEU A 121 -23.47 -2.19 -16.53
N ASN A 122 -23.99 -2.65 -15.39
CA ASN A 122 -25.09 -3.61 -15.27
C ASN A 122 -26.27 -3.03 -14.51
#